data_AF-A0A7W1V7X7-F1
#
_entry.id   AF-A0A7W1V7X7-F1
#
_cell.length_a   1.000
_cell.length_b   1.000
_cell.length_c   1.000
_cell.angle_alpha   90.00
_cell.angle_beta   90.00
_cell.angle_gamma   90.00
#
_symmetry.space_group_name_H-M   'P 1'
#
loop_
_entity.id
_entity.type
_entity.pdbx_description
1 polymer ?
#
loop_
_entity_poly.entity_id
_entity_poly.type
_entity_poly.pdbx_seq_one_letter_code
_entity_poly.pdbx_strand_id
1 'polypeptide(L)'
;MMNIDIEHLEAAFARVIEGIKTQEMPSHLKKRWTRATEKAKDCLIEHPCFAWQPERLLIVSVPKEKTIEIGCRFYEANESACRRVDKSGLCQAFYEGLPCWHRAAFLLLKIYFGETDAKSNQKQTEKFIEATTVN
;
A
#
# COMPACT_ATOMS: atom_id res chain seq x y z
N MET A 1 2.79 -11.02 -17.96
CA MET A 1 2.97 -9.88 -17.03
C MET A 1 1.62 -9.18 -16.95
N MET A 2 1.12 -8.88 -15.75
CA MET A 2 -0.19 -8.23 -15.62
C MET A 2 -0.04 -6.76 -16.00
N ASN A 3 -0.81 -6.30 -16.99
CA ASN A 3 -0.87 -4.89 -17.33
C ASN A 3 -1.92 -4.24 -16.42
N ILE A 4 -1.50 -3.27 -15.62
CA ILE A 4 -2.44 -2.46 -14.85
C ILE A 4 -3.11 -1.47 -15.81
N ASP A 5 -4.45 -1.49 -15.79
CA ASP A 5 -5.27 -0.42 -16.36
C ASP A 5 -5.11 0.86 -15.53
N ILE A 6 -4.58 1.91 -16.15
CA ILE A 6 -4.27 3.19 -15.49
C ILE A 6 -5.55 3.90 -15.04
N GLU A 7 -6.59 3.94 -15.87
CA GLU A 7 -7.83 4.64 -15.53
C GLU A 7 -8.51 3.97 -14.34
N HIS A 8 -8.51 2.64 -14.33
CA HIS A 8 -9.05 1.88 -13.21
C HIS A 8 -8.20 2.03 -11.93
N LEU A 9 -6.87 2.12 -12.06
CA LEU A 9 -5.98 2.41 -10.93
C LEU A 9 -6.21 3.82 -10.37
N GLU A 10 -6.45 4.81 -11.22
CA GLU A 10 -6.77 6.18 -10.82
C GLU A 10 -8.10 6.25 -10.06
N ALA A 11 -9.12 5.52 -10.51
CA ALA A 11 -10.38 5.40 -9.81
C ALA A 11 -10.21 4.75 -8.42
N ALA A 12 -9.41 3.68 -8.32
CA ALA A 12 -9.07 3.06 -7.04
C ALA A 12 -8.30 4.03 -6.13
N PHE A 13 -7.34 4.77 -6.68
CA PHE A 13 -6.57 5.78 -5.95
C PHE A 13 -7.46 6.86 -5.36
N ALA A 14 -8.36 7.43 -6.16
CA ALA A 14 -9.29 8.46 -5.70
C ALA A 14 -10.14 7.97 -4.50
N ARG A 15 -10.59 6.71 -4.54
CA ARG A 15 -11.35 6.08 -3.44
C ARG A 15 -10.52 5.96 -2.17
N VAL A 16 -9.26 5.52 -2.27
CA VAL A 16 -8.34 5.45 -1.10
C VAL A 16 -8.12 6.83 -0.51
N ILE A 17 -7.86 7.84 -1.35
CA ILE A 17 -7.62 9.22 -0.90
C ILE A 17 -8.85 9.78 -0.18
N GLU A 18 -10.06 9.52 -0.68
CA GLU A 18 -11.28 9.97 -0.02
C GLU A 18 -11.50 9.26 1.32
N GLY A 19 -11.22 7.95 1.39
CA GLY A 19 -11.22 7.20 2.66
C GLY A 19 -10.24 7.79 3.69
N ILE A 20 -9.02 8.16 3.27
CA ILE A 20 -8.03 8.78 4.17
C ILE A 20 -8.52 10.15 4.70
N LYS A 21 -9.20 10.95 3.86
CA LYS A 21 -9.71 12.27 4.26
C LYS A 21 -10.80 12.15 5.31
N THR A 22 -11.72 11.21 5.13
CA THR A 22 -12.91 11.03 5.97
C THR A 22 -12.61 10.37 7.31
N GLN A 23 -11.53 9.59 7.41
CA GLN A 23 -11.09 8.97 8.65
C GLN A 23 -10.78 9.97 9.78
N GLU A 24 -11.12 9.61 11.02
CA GLU A 24 -10.68 10.32 12.22
C GLU A 24 -9.25 9.92 12.59
N MET A 25 -8.26 10.69 12.11
CA MET A 25 -6.85 10.51 12.49
C MET A 25 -6.08 11.85 12.48
N PRO A 26 -4.94 11.93 13.19
CA PRO A 26 -4.05 13.09 13.16
C PRO A 26 -3.67 13.52 11.74
N SER A 27 -3.64 14.84 11.50
CA SER A 27 -3.36 15.41 10.17
C SER A 27 -2.02 14.97 9.58
N HIS A 28 -1.01 14.75 10.42
CA HIS A 28 0.31 14.26 9.99
C HIS A 28 0.25 12.80 9.49
N LEU A 29 -0.61 11.95 10.08
CA LEU A 29 -0.83 10.58 9.62
C LEU A 29 -1.62 10.56 8.31
N LYS A 30 -2.63 11.43 8.16
CA LYS A 30 -3.34 11.61 6.86
C LYS A 30 -2.35 11.94 5.74
N LYS A 31 -1.49 12.96 5.97
CA LYS A 31 -0.46 13.36 5.01
C LYS A 31 0.51 12.21 4.68
N ARG A 32 0.89 11.41 5.67
CA ARG A 32 1.81 10.28 5.46
C ARG A 32 1.13 9.15 4.67
N TRP A 33 -0.13 8.84 4.94
CA TRP A 33 -0.94 7.91 4.17
C TRP A 33 -1.12 8.35 2.72
N THR A 34 -1.44 9.63 2.49
CA THR A 34 -1.54 10.19 1.13
C THR A 34 -0.24 9.98 0.36
N ARG A 35 0.91 10.36 0.94
CA ARG A 35 2.23 10.17 0.32
C ARG A 35 2.57 8.70 0.07
N ALA A 36 2.22 7.82 1.01
CA ALA A 36 2.43 6.37 0.83
C ALA A 36 1.58 5.82 -0.31
N THR A 37 0.36 6.33 -0.48
CA THR A 37 -0.59 5.93 -1.53
C THR A 37 -0.17 6.47 -2.90
N GLU A 38 0.29 7.73 -2.97
CA GLU A 38 0.88 8.32 -4.18
C GLU A 38 2.07 7.48 -4.65
N LYS A 39 3.01 7.19 -3.73
CA LYS A 39 4.16 6.35 -4.03
C LYS A 39 3.76 4.94 -4.48
N ALA A 40 2.73 4.36 -3.86
CA ALA A 40 2.23 3.06 -4.26
C ALA A 40 1.70 3.06 -5.70
N LYS A 41 0.90 4.07 -6.06
CA LYS A 41 0.40 4.25 -7.43
C LYS A 41 1.55 4.36 -8.43
N ASP A 42 2.51 5.24 -8.16
CA ASP A 42 3.66 5.47 -9.05
C ASP A 42 4.48 4.19 -9.23
N CYS A 43 4.79 3.48 -8.13
CA CYS A 43 5.54 2.23 -8.21
C CYS A 43 4.79 1.11 -8.94
N LEU A 44 3.46 1.02 -8.81
CA LEU A 44 2.65 0.03 -9.53
C LEU A 44 2.65 0.28 -11.05
N ILE A 45 2.74 1.55 -11.47
CA ILE A 45 2.82 1.95 -12.88
C ILE A 45 4.24 1.74 -13.42
N GLU A 46 5.25 2.28 -12.73
CA GLU A 46 6.66 2.26 -13.17
C GLU A 46 7.26 0.85 -13.12
N HIS A 47 6.88 0.06 -12.12
CA HIS A 47 7.46 -1.25 -11.82
C HIS A 47 6.38 -2.25 -11.40
N PRO A 48 5.60 -2.82 -12.34
CA PRO A 48 4.51 -3.77 -12.07
C PRO A 48 5.03 -5.18 -11.70
N CYS A 49 6.07 -5.24 -10.88
CA CYS A 49 6.70 -6.46 -10.38
C CYS A 49 6.05 -6.84 -9.04
N PHE A 50 4.85 -7.39 -9.09
CA PHE A 50 4.12 -7.88 -7.92
C PHE A 50 3.35 -9.16 -8.23
N ALA A 51 3.03 -9.91 -7.17
CA ALA A 51 2.06 -11.00 -7.19
C ALA A 51 0.95 -10.69 -6.19
N TRP A 52 -0.28 -10.66 -6.68
CA TRP A 52 -1.47 -10.31 -5.91
C TRP A 52 -2.29 -11.53 -5.52
N GLN A 53 -2.75 -11.55 -4.28
CA GLN A 53 -3.82 -12.41 -3.75
C GLN A 53 -4.69 -11.56 -2.81
N PRO A 54 -6.00 -11.85 -2.64
CA PRO A 54 -6.88 -11.04 -1.81
C PRO A 54 -6.39 -10.85 -0.36
N GLU A 55 -5.66 -11.83 0.18
CA GLU A 55 -5.13 -11.83 1.55
C GLU A 55 -3.68 -11.34 1.63
N ARG A 56 -2.93 -11.28 0.52
CA ARG A 56 -1.52 -10.87 0.52
C ARG A 56 -1.04 -10.31 -0.81
N LEU A 57 -0.11 -9.35 -0.72
CA LEU A 57 0.65 -8.80 -1.82
C LEU A 57 2.13 -9.15 -1.63
N LEU A 58 2.74 -9.78 -2.63
CA LEU A 58 4.19 -9.85 -2.78
C LEU A 58 4.63 -8.78 -3.76
N ILE A 59 5.57 -7.91 -3.37
CA ILE A 59 6.01 -6.80 -4.21
C ILE A 59 7.53 -6.65 -4.22
N VAL A 60 8.08 -6.38 -5.40
CA VAL A 60 9.49 -6.05 -5.59
C VAL A 60 9.67 -4.55 -5.40
N SER A 61 10.52 -4.18 -4.45
CA SER A 61 10.95 -2.80 -4.21
C SER A 61 12.38 -2.64 -4.70
N VAL A 62 12.57 -1.84 -5.75
CA VAL A 62 13.90 -1.44 -6.22
C VAL A 62 14.31 -0.17 -5.46
N PRO A 63 15.37 -0.21 -4.63
CA PRO A 63 15.89 1.00 -4.02
C PRO A 63 16.37 1.97 -5.09
N LYS A 64 16.07 3.27 -4.95
CA LYS A 64 16.75 4.29 -5.77
C LYS A 64 18.24 4.23 -5.43
N GLU A 65 19.10 4.43 -6.43
CA GLU A 65 20.57 4.27 -6.47
C GLU A 65 21.39 4.83 -5.29
N LYS A 66 20.75 5.56 -4.35
CA LYS A 66 21.35 6.16 -3.16
C LYS A 66 21.53 5.20 -1.98
N THR A 67 21.14 3.93 -2.07
CA THR A 67 21.39 2.94 -1.00
C THR A 67 22.59 2.06 -1.33
N ILE A 68 23.51 1.93 -0.38
CA ILE A 68 24.76 1.14 -0.49
C ILE A 68 24.47 -0.35 -0.79
N GLU A 69 23.28 -0.86 -0.44
CA GLU A 69 22.84 -2.19 -0.84
C GLU A 69 22.32 -2.18 -2.29
N ILE A 70 23.13 -2.74 -3.21
CA ILE A 70 22.72 -3.06 -4.57
C ILE A 70 21.82 -4.29 -4.52
N GLY A 71 20.54 -4.15 -4.91
CA GLY A 71 19.64 -5.30 -5.05
C GLY A 71 18.16 -4.97 -4.89
N CYS A 72 17.33 -5.76 -5.58
CA CYS A 72 15.88 -5.74 -5.38
C CYS A 72 15.54 -6.26 -3.98
N ARG A 73 14.57 -5.64 -3.32
CA ARG A 73 14.03 -6.07 -2.02
C ARG A 73 12.64 -6.66 -2.22
N PHE A 74 12.33 -7.73 -1.51
CA PHE A 74 11.03 -8.38 -1.64
C PHE A 74 10.23 -8.10 -0.37
N TYR A 75 9.00 -7.63 -0.53
CA TYR A 75 8.11 -7.38 0.60
C TYR A 75 6.84 -8.20 0.45
N GLU A 76 6.39 -8.74 1.57
CA GLU A 76 5.04 -9.27 1.71
C GLU A 76 4.23 -8.30 2.57
N ALA A 77 3.09 -7.86 2.04
CA ALA A 77 2.16 -6.95 2.71
C ALA A 77 0.77 -7.60 2.79
N ASN A 78 0.14 -7.48 3.94
CA ASN A 78 -1.25 -7.84 4.18
C ASN A 78 -1.89 -6.85 5.18
N GLU A 79 -3.12 -7.15 5.63
CA GLU A 79 -3.82 -6.31 6.61
C GLU A 79 -3.04 -6.15 7.91
N SER A 80 -2.50 -7.26 8.44
CA SER A 80 -1.85 -7.32 9.75
C SER A 80 -0.37 -6.93 9.76
N ALA A 81 0.34 -6.97 8.63
CA ALA A 81 1.79 -6.85 8.62
C ALA A 81 2.36 -6.38 7.28
N CYS A 82 3.58 -5.83 7.35
CA CYS A 82 4.46 -5.71 6.20
C CYS A 82 5.87 -6.15 6.58
N ARG A 83 6.41 -7.14 5.88
CA ARG A 83 7.69 -7.78 6.18
C ARG A 83 8.57 -7.88 4.94
N ARG A 84 9.88 -7.86 5.18
CA ARG A 84 10.88 -8.17 4.15
C ARG A 84 10.94 -9.70 4.00
N VAL A 85 11.04 -10.18 2.77
CA VAL A 85 11.06 -11.63 2.44
C VAL A 85 12.49 -12.11 2.28
N ASP A 86 13.38 -11.27 1.73
CA ASP A 86 14.79 -11.59 1.52
C ASP A 86 15.65 -11.48 2.80
N LYS A 87 15.10 -10.92 3.89
CA LYS A 87 15.71 -10.86 5.22
C LYS A 87 14.63 -10.97 6.30
N SER A 88 14.99 -11.46 7.48
CA SER A 88 14.10 -11.41 8.65
C SER A 88 13.85 -9.95 9.06
N GLY A 89 12.59 -9.55 9.22
CA GLY A 89 12.24 -8.26 9.81
C GLY A 89 11.00 -7.61 9.19
N LEU A 90 10.40 -6.70 9.95
CA LEU A 90 9.31 -5.87 9.49
C LEU A 90 9.82 -4.76 8.57
N CYS A 91 8.95 -4.23 7.73
CA CYS A 91 9.18 -2.96 7.07
C CYS A 91 9.39 -1.88 8.15
N GLN A 92 10.47 -1.11 8.06
CA GLN A 92 10.82 -0.10 9.06
C GLN A 92 9.65 0.84 9.39
N ALA A 93 8.99 1.39 8.36
CA ALA A 93 7.85 2.27 8.57
C ALA A 93 6.70 1.56 9.31
N PHE A 94 6.43 0.29 9.00
CA PHE A 94 5.41 -0.49 9.71
C PHE A 94 5.81 -0.80 11.16
N TYR A 95 7.09 -1.15 11.39
CA TYR A 95 7.64 -1.35 12.73
C TYR A 95 7.51 -0.10 13.61
N GLU A 96 7.67 1.09 13.01
CA GLU A 96 7.48 2.38 13.68
C GLU A 96 6.01 2.81 13.84
N GLY A 97 5.04 1.95 13.50
CA GLY A 97 3.61 2.27 13.57
C GLY A 97 3.13 3.25 12.50
N LEU A 98 3.86 3.35 11.39
CA LEU A 98 3.67 4.39 10.38
C LEU A 98 3.27 3.83 9.00
N PRO A 99 2.52 4.61 8.21
CA PRO A 99 2.12 4.19 6.86
C PRO A 99 3.33 3.90 5.98
N CYS A 100 3.29 2.77 5.26
CA CYS A 100 4.29 2.37 4.29
C CYS A 100 3.65 2.11 2.93
N TRP A 101 4.39 2.37 1.86
CA TRP A 101 3.86 2.30 0.50
C TRP A 101 3.49 0.86 0.10
N HIS A 102 4.14 -0.18 0.64
CA HIS A 102 3.77 -1.58 0.36
C HIS A 102 2.36 -1.91 0.86
N ARG A 103 1.98 -1.41 2.04
CA ARG A 103 0.63 -1.61 2.59
C ARG A 103 -0.40 -0.72 1.90
N ALA A 104 0.00 0.49 1.50
CA ALA A 104 -0.83 1.32 0.64
C ALA A 104 -1.07 0.66 -0.73
N ALA A 105 -0.06 -0.01 -1.31
CA ALA A 105 -0.21 -0.79 -2.53
C ALA A 105 -1.15 -1.98 -2.34
N PHE A 106 -1.06 -2.70 -1.21
CA PHE A 106 -2.01 -3.76 -0.89
C PHE A 106 -3.45 -3.24 -0.84
N LEU A 107 -3.69 -2.14 -0.13
CA LEU A 107 -5.01 -1.51 -0.07
C LEU A 107 -5.51 -1.07 -1.46
N LEU A 108 -4.63 -0.42 -2.23
CA LEU A 108 -4.96 0.08 -3.56
C LEU A 108 -5.33 -1.07 -4.51
N LEU A 109 -4.55 -2.16 -4.52
CA LEU A 109 -4.83 -3.34 -5.31
C LEU A 109 -6.08 -4.08 -4.82
N LYS A 110 -6.39 -4.03 -3.52
CA LYS A 110 -7.63 -4.58 -2.98
C LYS A 110 -8.86 -3.89 -3.55
N ILE A 111 -8.82 -2.56 -3.68
CA ILE A 111 -9.90 -1.78 -4.28
C ILE A 111 -9.91 -1.92 -5.81
N TYR A 112 -8.74 -2.04 -6.43
CA TYR A 112 -8.61 -2.23 -7.87
C TYR A 112 -9.15 -3.59 -8.35
N PHE A 113 -8.84 -4.67 -7.62
CA PHE A 113 -9.29 -6.03 -7.97
C PHE A 113 -10.60 -6.44 -7.34
N GLY A 114 -10.97 -5.83 -6.21
CA GLY A 114 -12.25 -6.01 -5.58
C GLY A 114 -13.27 -5.07 -6.20
N GLU A 115 -14.10 -5.58 -7.12
CA GLU A 115 -15.36 -4.92 -7.49
C GLU A 115 -16.27 -4.88 -6.27
N THR A 116 -16.06 -3.90 -5.39
CA THR A 116 -16.95 -3.66 -4.26
C THR A 116 -17.51 -2.24 -4.35
N ASP A 117 -18.79 -2.11 -4.04
CA ASP A 117 -19.52 -0.85 -4.04
C ASP A 117 -18.80 0.21 -3.19
N ALA A 118 -18.94 1.50 -3.56
CA ALA A 118 -18.23 2.60 -2.91
C ALA A 118 -18.36 2.62 -1.37
N LYS A 119 -19.52 2.21 -0.84
CA LYS A 119 -19.79 2.14 0.61
C LYS A 119 -19.00 1.02 1.32
N SER A 120 -18.80 -0.12 0.68
CA SER A 120 -17.96 -1.22 1.19
C SER A 120 -16.48 -0.81 1.23
N ASN A 121 -16.03 -0.05 0.24
CA ASN A 121 -14.63 0.38 0.12
C ASN A 121 -14.23 1.41 1.17
N GLN A 122 -15.13 2.33 1.52
CA GLN A 122 -14.89 3.30 2.59
C GLN A 122 -14.67 2.59 3.93
N LYS A 123 -15.60 1.70 4.30
CA LYS A 123 -15.51 0.91 5.54
C LYS A 123 -14.29 -0.01 5.57
N GLN A 124 -13.86 -0.52 4.42
CA GLN A 124 -12.67 -1.36 4.30
C GLN A 124 -11.37 -0.58 4.41
N THR A 125 -11.31 0.62 3.80
CA THR A 125 -10.21 1.57 3.98
C THR A 125 -10.10 1.99 5.43
N GLU A 126 -11.25 2.25 6.07
CA GLU A 126 -11.30 2.67 7.46
C GLU A 126 -10.73 1.58 8.40
N LYS A 127 -11.26 0.36 8.29
CA LYS A 127 -10.77 -0.79 9.07
C LYS A 127 -9.30 -1.08 8.83
N PHE A 128 -8.85 -0.98 7.57
CA PHE A 128 -7.47 -1.27 7.22
C PHE A 128 -6.51 -0.24 7.82
N ILE A 129 -6.87 1.04 7.83
CA ILE A 129 -6.01 2.07 8.40
C ILE A 129 -6.04 2.03 9.93
N GLU A 130 -7.22 1.87 10.55
CA GLU A 130 -7.35 1.74 12.00
C GLU A 130 -6.51 0.59 12.57
N ALA A 131 -6.48 -0.56 11.89
CA ALA A 131 -5.69 -1.72 12.30
C ALA A 131 -4.16 -1.48 12.34
N THR A 132 -3.69 -0.30 11.91
CA THR A 132 -2.29 -0.08 11.54
C THR A 132 -1.65 1.13 12.17
N THR A 133 -2.47 1.94 12.83
CA THR A 133 -2.05 3.10 13.62
C THR A 133 -2.03 2.79 15.13
N VAL A 134 -2.20 1.54 15.54
CA VAL A 134 -2.37 1.11 16.96
C VAL A 134 -1.18 0.29 17.49
N ASN A 135 -0.07 0.19 16.75
CA ASN A 135 1.16 -0.44 17.27
C ASN A 135 1.98 0.52 18.13
#